data_AF-A0A8T1A4V7-F1
#
_entry.id   AF-A0A8T1A4V7-F1
#
_cell.length_a   1.000
_cell.length_b   1.000
_cell.length_c   1.000
_cell.angle_alpha   90.00
_cell.angle_beta   90.00
_cell.angle_gamma   90.00
#
_symmetry.space_group_name_H-M   'P 1'
#
loop_
_entity.id
_entity.type
_entity.pdbx_description
1 polymer ?
#
loop_
_entity_poly.entity_id
_entity_poly.type
_entity_poly.pdbx_seq_one_letter_code
_entity_poly.pdbx_strand_id
1 'polypeptide(L)'
;MALIGLIVLTVLPREASASLPYWTAYYDSNQSNWFQIQPIYRPAGAYSADFGEPVDLYVASDDKVYIADKKQNRVVVLDQDGSLLRTIGEEEGSGQLSSPEEDRGI
;
A
#
# COMPACT_ATOMS: atom_id res chain seq x y z
N MET A 1 -7.18 36.95 28.63
CA MET A 1 -8.32 36.61 27.74
C MET A 1 -7.98 36.65 26.24
N ALA A 2 -6.71 36.59 25.80
CA ALA A 2 -6.37 36.55 24.37
C ALA A 2 -5.53 35.33 23.94
N LEU A 3 -5.04 34.51 24.88
CA LEU A 3 -4.12 33.40 24.59
C LEU A 3 -4.84 32.07 24.30
N ILE A 4 -6.07 31.88 24.79
CA ILE A 4 -6.82 30.62 24.65
C ILE A 4 -7.37 30.44 23.21
N GLY A 5 -7.71 31.54 22.52
CA GLY A 5 -8.23 31.47 21.15
C GLY A 5 -7.21 31.01 20.09
N LEU A 6 -5.92 31.28 20.31
CA LEU A 6 -4.86 30.93 19.34
C LEU A 6 -4.54 29.43 19.36
N ILE A 7 -4.67 28.78 20.52
CA ILE A 7 -4.40 27.34 20.70
C ILE A 7 -5.51 26.49 20.05
N VAL A 8 -6.77 26.96 20.07
CA VAL A 8 -7.89 26.21 19.49
C VAL A 8 -7.79 26.11 17.95
N LEU A 9 -7.20 27.10 17.28
CA LEU A 9 -7.02 27.08 15.82
C LEU A 9 -5.91 26.12 15.35
N THR A 10 -4.95 25.78 16.23
CA THR A 10 -3.87 24.83 15.91
C THR A 10 -4.25 23.36 16.11
N VAL A 11 -5.39 23.08 16.75
CA VAL A 11 -5.83 21.72 17.12
C VAL A 11 -6.90 21.17 16.17
N LEU A 12 -7.39 21.97 15.22
CA LEU A 12 -8.25 21.45 14.15
C LEU A 12 -7.42 20.51 13.26
N PRO A 13 -7.84 19.24 13.06
CA PRO A 13 -7.13 18.34 12.18
C PRO A 13 -7.11 18.96 10.78
N ARG A 14 -5.91 19.14 10.22
CA ARG A 14 -5.76 19.53 8.83
C ARG A 14 -6.19 18.34 7.99
N GLU A 15 -7.27 18.50 7.25
CA GLU A 15 -7.65 17.50 6.25
C GLU A 15 -6.55 17.46 5.20
N ALA A 16 -5.76 16.38 5.22
CA ALA A 16 -4.84 16.05 4.15
C ALA A 16 -5.69 15.39 3.05
N SER A 17 -5.88 16.09 1.93
CA SER A 17 -6.48 15.49 0.72
C SER A 17 -5.37 15.11 -0.24
N ALA A 18 -5.28 13.83 -0.57
CA ALA A 18 -4.39 13.34 -1.62
C ALA A 18 -5.21 13.21 -2.92
N SER A 19 -4.86 14.00 -3.93
CA SER A 19 -5.39 13.80 -5.28
C SER A 19 -4.82 12.52 -5.87
N LEU A 20 -5.66 11.72 -6.55
CA LEU A 20 -5.17 10.55 -7.28
C LEU A 20 -4.18 11.01 -8.37
N PRO A 21 -3.06 10.30 -8.59
CA PRO A 21 -2.03 10.71 -9.55
C PRO A 21 -2.47 10.55 -11.02
N TYR A 22 -3.70 10.09 -11.25
CA TYR A 22 -4.28 9.95 -12.58
C TYR A 22 -5.77 10.25 -12.54
N TRP A 23 -6.28 10.60 -13.72
CA TRP A 23 -7.70 10.71 -14.00
C TRP A 23 -8.11 9.47 -14.80
N THR A 24 -9.33 8.98 -14.56
CA THR A 24 -9.93 7.89 -15.35
C THR A 24 -11.13 8.46 -16.08
N ALA A 25 -11.20 8.19 -17.38
CA ALA A 25 -12.33 8.53 -18.21
C ALA A 25 -12.57 7.43 -19.26
N TYR A 26 -13.78 7.42 -19.79
CA TYR A 26 -14.08 6.71 -21.03
C TYR A 26 -14.45 7.72 -22.12
N TYR A 27 -14.08 7.41 -23.36
CA TYR A 27 -14.42 8.20 -24.51
C TYR A 27 -15.65 7.61 -25.22
N ASP A 28 -16.67 8.44 -25.48
CA ASP A 28 -17.83 8.08 -26.29
C ASP A 28 -17.68 8.68 -27.69
N SER A 29 -17.51 7.84 -28.70
CA SER A 29 -17.37 8.27 -30.09
C SER A 29 -18.67 8.80 -30.70
N ASN A 30 -19.83 8.33 -30.25
CA ASN A 30 -21.12 8.79 -30.76
C ASN A 30 -21.41 10.24 -30.34
N GLN A 31 -20.90 10.63 -29.17
CA GLN A 31 -21.05 11.97 -28.61
C GLN A 31 -19.79 12.82 -28.78
N SER A 32 -18.70 12.23 -29.28
CA SER A 32 -17.38 12.87 -29.40
C SER A 32 -16.94 13.56 -28.10
N ASN A 33 -17.14 12.88 -26.97
CA ASN A 33 -16.95 13.46 -25.64
C ASN A 33 -16.28 12.50 -24.66
N TRP A 34 -15.63 13.07 -23.65
CA TRP A 34 -15.00 12.37 -22.55
C TRP A 34 -15.89 12.40 -21.31
N PHE A 35 -16.09 11.24 -20.69
CA PHE A 35 -16.80 11.13 -19.43
C PHE A 35 -15.88 10.64 -18.34
N GLN A 36 -15.79 11.41 -17.26
CA GLN A 36 -15.10 10.97 -16.05
C GLN A 36 -15.88 9.83 -15.41
N ILE A 37 -15.18 8.75 -15.07
CA ILE A 37 -15.75 7.58 -14.41
C ILE A 37 -14.98 7.31 -13.12
N GLN A 38 -15.47 6.34 -12.32
CA GLN A 38 -14.79 6.00 -11.08
C GLN A 38 -13.34 5.56 -11.36
N PRO A 39 -12.37 5.98 -10.53
CA PRO A 39 -10.98 5.54 -10.65
C PRO A 39 -10.91 4.01 -10.60
N ILE A 40 -10.24 3.41 -11.59
CA ILE A 40 -10.09 1.94 -11.68
C ILE A 40 -9.23 1.40 -10.53
N TYR A 41 -8.32 2.23 -10.02
CA TYR A 41 -7.53 1.95 -8.84
C TYR A 41 -7.61 3.18 -7.92
N ARG A 42 -7.36 2.99 -6.63
CA ARG A 42 -7.12 4.07 -5.69
C ARG A 42 -5.93 3.61 -4.85
N PRO A 43 -4.76 4.27 -4.96
CA PRO A 43 -3.65 3.93 -4.08
C PRO A 43 -4.12 4.14 -2.65
N ALA A 44 -4.19 3.07 -1.85
CA ALA A 44 -4.59 3.14 -0.45
C ALA A 44 -3.52 3.83 0.42
N GLY A 45 -2.28 3.88 -0.07
CA GLY A 45 -1.15 4.56 0.56
C GLY A 45 0.16 4.14 -0.13
N ALA A 46 1.26 4.75 0.30
CA ALA A 46 2.59 4.22 0.07
C ALA A 46 2.97 3.40 1.32
N TYR A 47 3.13 2.09 1.18
CA TYR A 47 3.52 1.23 2.29
C TYR A 47 4.97 1.54 2.67
N SER A 48 5.26 1.68 3.96
CA SER A 48 6.56 2.13 4.46
C SER A 48 7.68 1.09 4.37
N ALA A 49 7.38 -0.09 3.82
CA ALA A 49 8.40 -1.11 3.58
C ALA A 49 9.24 -0.72 2.36
N ASP A 50 10.55 -0.61 2.54
CA ASP A 50 11.50 -0.47 1.44
C ASP A 50 11.54 -1.81 0.70
N PHE A 51 10.83 -1.96 -0.41
CA PHE A 51 10.77 -3.21 -1.17
C PHE A 51 11.92 -3.28 -2.18
N GLY A 52 12.57 -4.44 -2.27
CA GLY A 52 13.65 -4.67 -3.25
C GLY A 52 13.12 -5.17 -4.59
N GLU A 53 12.48 -6.33 -4.56
CA GLU A 53 11.83 -6.97 -5.72
C GLU A 53 10.64 -7.80 -5.19
N PRO A 54 9.50 -7.16 -4.90
CA PRO A 54 8.31 -7.87 -4.47
C PRO A 54 7.75 -8.66 -5.66
N VAL A 55 7.73 -9.98 -5.55
CA VAL A 55 7.39 -10.89 -6.67
C VAL A 55 6.04 -11.57 -6.52
N ASP A 56 5.50 -11.63 -5.30
CA ASP A 56 4.21 -12.26 -5.02
C ASP A 56 3.54 -11.70 -3.76
N LEU A 57 2.22 -11.87 -3.65
CA LEU A 57 1.44 -11.52 -2.46
C LEU A 57 0.32 -12.52 -2.17
N TYR A 58 0.08 -12.76 -0.89
CA TYR A 58 -1.04 -13.56 -0.39
C TYR A 58 -1.80 -12.79 0.70
N VAL A 59 -3.14 -12.77 0.59
CA VAL A 59 -4.01 -12.19 1.62
C VAL A 59 -4.64 -13.33 2.40
N ALA A 60 -4.32 -13.40 3.70
CA ALA A 60 -4.83 -14.44 4.59
C ALA A 60 -6.26 -14.11 5.06
N SER A 61 -6.94 -15.12 5.64
CA SER A 61 -8.32 -14.97 6.13
C SER A 61 -8.46 -14.06 7.35
N ASP A 62 -7.35 -13.68 7.98
CA ASP A 62 -7.30 -12.70 9.08
C ASP A 62 -6.85 -11.30 8.60
N ASP A 63 -7.00 -11.04 7.30
CA ASP A 63 -6.69 -9.79 6.60
C ASP A 63 -5.21 -9.36 6.65
N LYS A 64 -4.31 -10.27 7.05
CA LYS A 64 -2.88 -10.05 6.90
C LYS A 64 -2.45 -10.21 5.45
N VAL A 65 -1.58 -9.31 5.00
CA VAL A 65 -0.98 -9.36 3.67
C VAL A 65 0.46 -9.84 3.80
N TYR A 66 0.78 -10.93 3.12
CA TYR A 66 2.13 -11.49 3.03
C TYR A 66 2.70 -11.16 1.67
N ILE A 67 3.88 -10.55 1.62
CA ILE A 67 4.55 -10.15 0.38
C ILE A 67 5.92 -10.81 0.33
N ALA A 68 6.20 -11.57 -0.72
CA ALA A 68 7.50 -12.15 -0.95
C ALA A 68 8.42 -11.12 -1.63
N ASP A 69 9.45 -10.64 -0.91
CA ASP A 69 10.45 -9.70 -1.42
C ASP A 69 11.73 -10.47 -1.75
N LYS A 70 11.83 -10.86 -3.02
CA LYS A 70 12.85 -11.78 -3.54
C LYS A 70 14.25 -11.24 -3.32
N LYS A 71 14.48 -9.99 -3.68
CA LYS A 71 15.80 -9.35 -3.61
C LYS A 71 16.27 -9.12 -2.18
N GLN A 72 15.35 -8.97 -1.23
CA GLN A 72 15.67 -8.81 0.19
C GLN A 72 15.63 -10.12 0.99
N ASN A 73 15.39 -11.25 0.33
CA ASN A 73 15.36 -12.57 0.98
C ASN A 73 14.43 -12.60 2.20
N ARG A 74 13.23 -12.01 2.08
CA ARG A 74 12.27 -11.93 3.18
C ARG A 74 10.83 -12.00 2.72
N VAL A 75 9.95 -12.36 3.65
CA VAL A 75 8.52 -12.12 3.53
C VAL A 75 8.13 -10.98 4.46
N VAL A 76 7.49 -9.96 3.91
CA VAL A 76 6.93 -8.82 4.64
C VAL A 76 5.49 -9.15 5.02
N VAL A 77 5.13 -8.98 6.30
CA VAL A 77 3.77 -9.20 6.79
C VAL A 77 3.16 -7.86 7.21
N LEU A 78 2.04 -7.50 6.58
CA LEU A 78 1.30 -6.27 6.84
C LEU A 78 -0.09 -6.58 7.44
N ASP A 79 -0.68 -5.62 8.13
CA ASP A 79 -2.11 -5.65 8.45
C ASP A 79 -2.97 -5.21 7.25
N GLN A 80 -4.30 -5.23 7.43
CA GLN A 80 -5.29 -4.84 6.43
C GLN A 80 -5.13 -3.40 5.92
N ASP A 81 -4.55 -2.53 6.75
CA ASP A 81 -4.33 -1.11 6.46
C ASP A 81 -2.94 -0.88 5.84
N GLY A 82 -2.15 -1.96 5.67
CA GLY A 82 -0.82 -1.93 5.09
C GLY A 82 0.31 -1.55 6.06
N SER A 83 0.03 -1.54 7.37
CA SER A 83 1.06 -1.29 8.38
C SER A 83 1.94 -2.50 8.56
N LEU A 84 3.25 -2.29 8.67
CA LEU A 84 4.21 -3.38 8.90
C LEU A 84 3.99 -4.03 10.26
N LEU A 85 3.67 -5.34 10.26
CA LEU A 85 3.57 -6.15 11.47
C LEU A 85 4.90 -6.83 11.81
N ARG A 86 5.55 -7.44 10.80
CA ARG A 86 6.86 -8.10 10.95
C ARG A 86 7.49 -8.47 9.60
N THR A 87 8.76 -8.85 9.64
CA THR A 87 9.48 -9.55 8.56
C THR A 87 9.75 -11.01 8.95
N ILE A 88 9.96 -11.87 7.95
CA ILE A 88 10.32 -13.29 8.09
C ILE A 88 11.49 -13.55 7.13
N GLY A 89 12.55 -14.23 7.58
CA GLY A 89 13.64 -14.66 6.70
C GLY A 89 14.93 -13.84 6.75
N GLU A 90 14.93 -12.73 7.47
CA GLU A 90 16.10 -11.84 7.61
C GLU A 90 17.13 -12.33 8.65
N GLU A 91 16.74 -13.27 9.53
CA GLU A 91 17.61 -13.84 10.55
C GLU A 91 18.64 -14.80 9.93
N GLU A 92 19.89 -14.75 10.41
CA GLU A 92 20.92 -15.71 9.99
C GLU A 92 20.65 -17.12 10.56
N GLY A 93 20.90 -18.15 9.75
CA GLY A 93 20.84 -19.55 10.18
C GLY A 93 19.48 -20.21 9.92
N SER A 94 18.95 -20.93 10.91
CA SER A 94 17.70 -21.69 10.76
C SER A 94 16.51 -20.72 10.70
N GLY A 95 16.06 -20.42 9.48
CA GLY A 95 15.01 -19.43 9.24
C GLY A 95 15.37 -18.44 8.15
N GLN A 96 16.63 -18.37 7.72
CA GLN A 96 17.05 -17.53 6.61
C GLN A 96 16.36 -17.97 5.31
N LEU A 97 15.75 -17.01 4.62
CA LEU A 97 15.17 -17.26 3.30
C LEU A 97 16.17 -16.95 2.19
N SER A 98 15.90 -17.49 1.00
CA SER A 98 16.65 -17.17 -0.21
C SER A 98 15.66 -17.05 -1.36
N SER A 99 15.54 -15.84 -1.92
CA SER A 99 14.68 -15.54 -3.07
C SER A 99 13.26 -16.12 -2.96
N PRO A 100 12.49 -15.80 -1.91
CA PRO A 100 11.14 -16.34 -1.74
C PRO A 100 10.22 -15.89 -2.89
N GLU A 101 9.41 -16.81 -3.39
CA GLU A 101 8.39 -16.61 -4.42
C GLU A 101 7.30 -17.69 -4.29
N GLU A 102 6.16 -17.51 -4.97
CA GLU A 102 5.13 -18.55 -5.08
C GLU A 102 5.72 -19.82 -5.71
N ASP A 103 5.46 -20.99 -5.13
CA ASP A 103 5.76 -22.25 -5.80
C ASP A 103 4.75 -22.46 -6.94
N ARG A 104 5.21 -22.29 -8.17
CA ARG A 104 4.40 -22.41 -9.39
C ARG A 104 4.18 -23.86 -9.84
N GLY A 105 4.39 -24.84 -8.96
CA GLY A 105 4.28 -26.28 -9.23
C GLY A 105 3.29 -26.65 -10.33
N ILE A 106 3.83 -26.85 -11.54
CA ILE A 106 3.17 -27.41 -12.72
C ILE A 106 3.73 -28.80 -13.01
#